data_AF-A0A1Z4N3J2-F1
#
_entry.id   AF-A0A1Z4N3J2-F1
#
_cell.length_a   1.000
_cell.length_b   1.000
_cell.length_c   1.000
_cell.angle_alpha   90.00
_cell.angle_beta   90.00
_cell.angle_gamma   90.00
#
_symmetry.space_group_name_H-M   'P 1'
#
loop_
_entity.id
_entity.type
_entity.pdbx_description
1 polymer ?
#
loop_
_entity_poly.entity_id
_entity_poly.type
_entity_poly.pdbx_seq_one_letter_code
_entity_poly.pdbx_strand_id
1 'polypeptide(L)'
;MPANRCPNPNCEYFNRALPNNAKVCPWCSTPLANLITPTPSRPTAPPPPPPPPPPLPVQPVVNPPNYQPPVNHPKDDQQRVNPPVPAVQPVYTPPPPRSPIIKLIHTTGREFQWSGEVGFIGRRSQSMTLPPEIDLTGLPHEGIISRRHARIYWDWQQNTYMIVDMSTNGIYLNNKLLNPGMQYSLHNEDSLQFGQDNLVRFTVYIMF
;
A
#
# COMPACT_ATOMS: atom_id res chain seq x y z
N MET A 1 9.68 0.33 48.58
CA MET A 1 9.49 0.53 47.13
C MET A 1 8.26 1.41 46.97
N PRO A 2 8.38 2.69 46.56
CA PRO A 2 7.23 3.60 46.45
C PRO A 2 6.27 3.11 45.35
N ALA A 3 5.02 2.84 45.72
CA ALA A 3 3.98 2.47 44.76
C ALA A 3 3.54 3.70 43.97
N ASN A 4 3.56 3.62 42.63
CA ASN A 4 3.06 4.69 41.77
C ASN A 4 1.55 4.87 42.02
N ARG A 5 1.13 6.12 42.26
CA ARG A 5 -0.29 6.50 42.48
C ARG A 5 -0.76 7.38 41.34
N CYS A 6 -2.05 7.32 41.00
CA CYS A 6 -2.61 8.19 39.96
C CYS A 6 -2.76 9.63 40.47
N PRO A 7 -2.30 10.66 39.74
CA PRO A 7 -2.42 12.07 40.14
C PRO A 7 -3.80 12.68 39.83
N ASN A 8 -4.69 11.97 39.12
CA ASN A 8 -6.00 12.48 38.72
C ASN A 8 -7.06 12.26 39.83
N PRO A 9 -7.63 13.32 40.43
CA PRO A 9 -8.58 13.23 41.55
C PRO A 9 -9.93 12.59 41.18
N ASN A 10 -10.27 12.54 39.89
CA ASN A 10 -11.50 11.90 39.40
C ASN A 10 -11.31 10.43 39.01
N CYS A 11 -10.12 9.87 39.25
CA CYS A 11 -9.83 8.47 38.97
C CYS A 11 -10.09 7.60 40.20
N GLU A 12 -10.68 6.42 40.00
CA GLU A 12 -10.90 5.43 41.07
C GLU A 12 -9.58 4.96 41.73
N TYR A 13 -8.46 5.10 41.02
CA TYR A 13 -7.10 4.79 41.52
C TYR A 13 -6.36 6.00 42.12
N PHE A 14 -7.04 7.13 42.29
CA PHE A 14 -6.52 8.26 43.06
C PHE A 14 -6.25 7.81 44.50
N ASN A 15 -5.01 7.92 44.96
CA ASN A 15 -4.52 7.40 46.26
C ASN A 15 -4.53 5.87 46.47
N ARG A 16 -4.75 5.06 45.43
CA ARG A 16 -4.55 3.60 45.50
C ARG A 16 -3.22 3.19 44.84
N ALA A 17 -2.61 2.13 45.36
CA ALA A 17 -1.39 1.57 44.79
C ALA A 17 -1.71 0.89 43.46
N LEU A 18 -1.03 1.29 42.38
CA LEU A 18 -1.17 0.66 41.07
C LEU A 18 -0.27 -0.58 40.97
N PRO A 19 -0.66 -1.59 40.16
CA PRO A 19 0.18 -2.75 39.90
C PRO A 19 1.53 -2.32 39.29
N ASN A 20 2.61 -2.97 39.76
CA ASN A 20 3.98 -2.55 39.50
C ASN A 20 4.30 -2.44 37.99
N ASN A 21 5.04 -1.38 37.65
CA ASN A 21 5.47 -0.95 36.29
C ASN A 21 4.43 -0.32 35.35
N ALA A 22 3.22 0.01 35.82
CA ALA A 22 2.31 0.83 35.01
C ALA A 22 2.91 2.23 34.72
N LYS A 23 3.18 2.52 33.45
CA LYS A 23 3.59 3.87 32.97
C LYS A 23 2.41 4.81 32.77
N VAL A 24 1.21 4.24 32.69
CA VAL A 24 -0.06 4.93 32.46
C VAL A 24 -1.11 4.28 33.34
N CYS A 25 -2.00 5.07 33.93
CA CYS A 25 -3.11 4.53 34.72
C CYS A 25 -4.09 3.76 33.82
N PRO A 26 -4.44 2.50 34.12
CA PRO A 26 -5.29 1.67 33.26
C PRO A 26 -6.75 2.10 33.20
N TRP A 27 -7.18 2.97 34.12
CA TRP A 27 -8.60 3.37 34.23
C TRP A 27 -8.88 4.73 33.60
N CYS A 28 -7.97 5.70 33.76
CA CYS A 28 -8.15 7.07 33.26
C CYS A 28 -7.10 7.48 32.24
N SER A 29 -6.23 6.56 31.81
CA SER A 29 -5.13 6.78 30.85
C SER A 29 -4.17 7.92 31.22
N THR A 30 -4.15 8.36 32.49
CA THR A 30 -3.28 9.45 32.93
C THR A 30 -1.84 8.94 33.05
N PRO A 31 -0.85 9.62 32.44
CA PRO A 31 0.55 9.22 32.52
C PRO A 31 1.07 9.36 33.95
N LEU A 32 1.72 8.31 34.45
CA LEU A 32 2.30 8.25 35.79
C LEU A 32 3.75 8.70 35.68
N ALA A 33 3.94 10.02 35.62
CA ALA A 33 5.26 10.61 35.46
C ALA A 33 6.06 10.45 36.76
N ASN A 34 7.00 9.50 36.78
CA ASN A 34 8.19 9.69 37.60
C ASN A 34 8.93 10.90 37.05
N LEU A 35 8.98 11.97 37.85
CA LEU A 35 9.77 13.16 37.59
C LEU A 35 11.25 12.79 37.58
N ILE A 36 11.77 12.45 36.41
CA ILE A 36 13.16 12.73 36.08
C ILE A 36 13.07 13.88 35.08
N THR A 37 13.23 15.09 35.59
CA THR A 37 13.42 16.29 34.78
C THR A 37 14.74 16.16 34.01
N PRO A 38 14.76 16.13 32.67
CA PRO A 38 15.86 16.75 31.97
C PRO A 38 15.69 18.26 32.10
N THR A 39 16.73 18.90 32.61
CA THR A 39 16.97 20.35 32.60
C THR A 39 16.46 20.99 31.30
N PRO A 40 15.86 22.20 31.32
CA PRO A 40 15.47 22.88 30.09
C PRO A 40 16.74 23.23 29.31
N SER A 41 17.07 22.41 28.32
CA SER A 41 17.98 22.79 27.25
C SER A 41 17.28 23.90 26.47
N ARG A 42 17.86 25.09 26.60
CA ARG A 42 17.74 26.25 25.71
C ARG A 42 17.36 25.81 24.29
N PRO A 43 16.40 26.46 23.60
CA PRO A 43 16.12 26.14 22.22
C PRO A 43 17.39 26.36 21.41
N THR A 44 18.05 25.26 21.05
CA THR A 44 19.06 25.26 20.00
C THR A 44 18.32 25.67 18.73
N ALA A 45 18.78 26.77 18.13
CA ALA A 45 18.32 27.17 16.81
C ALA A 45 18.36 25.94 15.88
N PRO A 46 17.37 25.78 14.98
CA PRO A 46 17.42 24.72 13.99
C PRO A 46 18.78 24.78 13.28
N PRO A 47 19.44 23.63 13.03
CA PRO A 47 20.66 23.62 12.25
C PRO A 47 20.39 24.33 10.92
N PRO A 48 21.34 25.14 10.41
CA PRO A 48 21.18 25.74 9.10
C PRO A 48 20.90 24.62 8.08
N PRO A 49 20.05 24.89 7.07
CA PRO A 49 19.78 23.92 6.03
C PRO A 49 21.11 23.44 5.42
N PRO A 50 21.22 22.15 5.05
CA PRO A 50 22.41 21.66 4.37
C PRO A 50 22.68 22.51 3.13
N PRO A 51 23.96 22.75 2.77
CA PRO A 51 24.29 23.45 1.56
C PRO A 51 23.62 22.74 0.37
N PRO A 52 23.16 23.49 -0.65
CA PRO A 52 22.59 22.89 -1.83
C PRO A 52 23.59 21.88 -2.43
N PRO A 53 23.10 20.76 -2.98
CA PRO A 53 23.97 19.82 -3.67
C PRO A 53 24.76 20.57 -4.76
N PRO A 54 26.03 20.19 -5.01
CA PRO A 54 26.77 20.76 -6.11
C PRO A 54 25.95 20.59 -7.40
N PRO A 55 25.97 21.59 -8.30
CA PRO A 55 25.27 21.47 -9.57
C PRO A 55 25.73 20.18 -10.24
N LEU A 56 24.76 19.34 -10.63
CA LEU A 56 25.02 18.17 -11.46
C LEU A 56 25.84 18.63 -12.67
N PRO A 57 26.85 17.87 -13.13
CA PRO A 57 27.52 18.15 -14.38
C PRO A 57 26.45 18.35 -15.44
N VAL A 58 26.42 19.55 -16.04
CA VAL A 58 25.59 19.82 -17.20
C VAL A 58 26.06 18.83 -18.26
N GLN A 59 25.26 17.79 -18.48
CA GLN A 59 25.48 16.93 -19.63
C GLN A 59 25.43 17.84 -20.85
N PRO A 60 26.40 17.75 -21.80
CA PRO A 60 26.29 18.48 -23.04
C PRO A 60 24.92 18.19 -23.63
N VAL A 61 24.15 19.26 -23.88
CA VAL A 61 22.95 19.18 -24.70
C VAL A 61 23.39 18.53 -26.00
N VAL A 62 23.05 17.25 -26.19
CA VAL A 62 23.13 16.61 -27.48
C VAL A 62 22.13 17.36 -28.34
N ASN A 63 22.64 18.27 -29.15
CA ASN A 63 21.87 19.00 -30.13
C ASN A 63 20.99 17.99 -30.89
N PRO A 64 19.68 18.22 -31.04
CA PRO A 64 18.89 17.41 -31.95
C PRO A 64 19.54 17.51 -33.34
N PRO A 65 19.68 16.39 -34.08
CA PRO A 65 20.19 16.45 -35.43
C PRO A 65 19.30 17.39 -36.25
N ASN A 66 19.93 18.41 -36.80
CA ASN A 66 19.33 19.36 -37.72
C ASN A 66 18.85 18.58 -38.94
N TYR A 67 17.54 18.32 -39.03
CA TYR A 67 16.93 17.74 -40.22
C TYR A 67 17.00 18.78 -41.35
N GLN A 68 18.06 18.70 -42.15
CA GLN A 68 18.08 19.35 -43.45
C GLN A 68 17.30 18.49 -44.44
N PRO A 69 16.39 19.06 -45.24
CA PRO A 69 15.80 18.34 -46.36
C PRO A 69 16.92 17.96 -47.35
N PRO A 70 16.83 16.80 -48.01
CA PRO A 70 17.91 16.28 -48.85
C PRO A 70 18.16 17.18 -50.06
N VAL A 71 19.40 17.66 -50.19
CA VAL A 71 19.90 18.28 -51.42
C VAL A 71 20.26 17.16 -52.39
N ASN A 72 19.57 17.17 -53.54
CA ASN A 72 19.85 16.29 -54.69
C ASN A 72 21.33 16.37 -55.07
N HIS A 73 22.07 15.27 -54.88
CA HIS A 73 23.36 15.04 -55.52
C HIS A 73 23.17 14.02 -56.66
N PRO A 74 23.78 14.24 -57.83
CA PRO A 74 23.78 13.25 -58.90
C PRO A 74 24.59 12.00 -58.51
N LYS A 75 24.14 10.88 -59.07
CA LYS A 75 24.60 9.50 -58.87
C LYS A 75 26.08 9.34 -59.22
N ASP A 76 26.83 8.67 -58.34
CA ASP A 76 28.02 7.91 -58.71
C ASP A 76 27.85 6.48 -58.18
N ASP A 77 27.58 5.58 -59.11
CA ASP A 77 27.39 4.15 -58.91
C ASP A 77 28.73 3.48 -58.57
N GLN A 78 28.96 3.19 -57.29
CA GLN A 78 29.87 2.10 -56.90
C GLN A 78 29.18 1.12 -55.96
N GLN A 79 28.68 0.06 -56.58
CA GLN A 79 27.94 -1.05 -56.02
C GLN A 79 28.83 -1.90 -55.11
N ARG A 80 28.83 -1.59 -53.80
CA ARG A 80 29.36 -2.50 -52.78
C ARG A 80 28.27 -3.49 -52.40
N VAL A 81 28.36 -4.70 -52.93
CA VAL A 81 27.44 -5.81 -52.59
C VAL A 81 27.67 -6.20 -51.13
N ASN A 82 26.75 -5.83 -50.23
CA ASN A 82 26.73 -6.36 -48.87
C ASN A 82 26.39 -7.85 -48.91
N PRO A 83 27.09 -8.72 -48.16
CA PRO A 83 26.70 -10.12 -48.04
C PRO A 83 25.32 -10.23 -47.36
N PRO A 84 24.50 -11.24 -47.70
CA PRO A 84 23.20 -11.43 -47.07
C PRO A 84 23.38 -11.67 -45.56
N VAL A 85 22.86 -10.77 -44.74
CA VAL A 85 22.75 -10.99 -43.30
C VAL A 85 21.76 -12.16 -43.09
N PRO A 86 22.14 -13.24 -42.38
CA PRO A 86 21.20 -14.30 -42.04
C PRO A 86 20.00 -13.71 -41.29
N ALA A 87 18.79 -14.02 -41.73
CA ALA A 87 17.58 -13.60 -41.05
C ALA A 87 17.58 -14.16 -39.62
N VAL A 88 17.71 -13.28 -38.62
CA VAL A 88 17.49 -13.63 -37.22
C VAL A 88 16.03 -14.00 -37.10
N GLN A 89 15.74 -15.30 -36.91
CA GLN A 89 14.38 -15.73 -36.61
C GLN A 89 13.96 -15.11 -35.28
N PRO A 90 12.73 -14.56 -35.16
CA PRO A 90 12.25 -14.07 -33.89
C PRO A 90 12.22 -15.23 -32.89
N VAL A 91 13.03 -15.13 -31.83
CA VAL A 91 12.94 -16.05 -30.70
C VAL A 91 11.54 -15.86 -30.11
N TYR A 92 10.70 -16.89 -30.19
CA TYR A 92 9.39 -16.88 -29.56
C TYR A 92 9.58 -16.87 -28.05
N THR A 93 9.49 -15.69 -27.43
CA THR A 93 9.29 -15.58 -25.99
C THR A 93 7.81 -15.84 -25.71
N PRO A 94 7.46 -16.93 -25.00
CA PRO A 94 6.09 -17.12 -24.56
C PRO A 94 5.66 -15.89 -23.74
N PRO A 95 4.41 -15.41 -23.91
CA PRO A 95 3.91 -14.29 -23.11
C PRO A 95 4.01 -14.66 -21.62
N PRO A 96 4.40 -13.70 -20.76
CA PRO A 96 4.48 -13.96 -19.33
C PRO A 96 3.11 -14.44 -18.81
N PRO A 97 3.11 -15.38 -17.84
CA PRO A 97 1.88 -15.89 -17.28
C PRO A 97 1.08 -14.73 -16.67
N ARG A 98 -0.21 -14.66 -17.00
CA ARG A 98 -1.10 -13.61 -16.51
C ARG A 98 -1.67 -14.06 -15.17
N SER A 99 -1.73 -13.14 -14.20
CA SER A 99 -2.46 -13.43 -12.96
C SER A 99 -3.97 -13.52 -13.25
N PRO A 100 -4.69 -14.42 -12.56
CA PRO A 100 -6.15 -14.55 -12.67
C PRO A 100 -6.87 -13.25 -12.33
N ILE A 101 -8.12 -13.10 -12.77
CA ILE A 101 -8.96 -11.96 -12.40
C ILE A 101 -9.67 -12.29 -11.09
N ILE A 102 -9.55 -11.43 -10.09
CA ILE A 102 -10.42 -11.46 -8.91
C ILE A 102 -11.60 -10.51 -9.10
N LYS A 103 -12.80 -10.99 -8.80
CA LYS A 103 -14.05 -10.25 -8.78
C LYS A 103 -14.64 -10.29 -7.37
N LEU A 104 -14.97 -9.13 -6.83
CA LEU A 104 -15.67 -8.96 -5.57
C LEU A 104 -17.07 -8.43 -5.87
N ILE A 105 -18.10 -9.18 -5.48
CA ILE A 105 -19.49 -8.77 -5.64
C ILE A 105 -20.05 -8.35 -4.30
N HIS A 106 -20.32 -7.06 -4.13
CA HIS A 106 -20.94 -6.52 -2.92
C HIS A 106 -22.40 -6.97 -2.80
N THR A 107 -22.94 -7.07 -1.58
CA THR A 107 -24.35 -7.42 -1.33
C THR A 107 -25.36 -6.49 -2.00
N THR A 108 -24.96 -5.27 -2.37
CA THR A 108 -25.80 -4.34 -3.15
C THR A 108 -25.82 -4.65 -4.65
N GLY A 109 -25.09 -5.66 -5.11
CA GLY A 109 -24.89 -5.99 -6.53
C GLY A 109 -23.81 -5.18 -7.24
N ARG A 110 -23.07 -4.30 -6.55
CA ARG A 110 -21.91 -3.63 -7.15
C ARG A 110 -20.74 -4.60 -7.28
N GLU A 111 -20.08 -4.57 -8.42
CA GLU A 111 -18.98 -5.48 -8.75
C GLU A 111 -17.68 -4.72 -8.88
N PHE A 112 -16.60 -5.33 -8.39
CA PHE A 112 -15.25 -4.81 -8.50
C PHE A 112 -14.36 -5.90 -9.07
N GLN A 113 -13.64 -5.60 -10.15
CA GLN A 113 -12.75 -6.56 -10.81
C GLN A 113 -11.34 -6.01 -10.84
N TRP A 114 -10.39 -6.88 -10.59
CA TRP A 114 -8.98 -6.55 -10.64
C TRP A 114 -8.14 -7.75 -11.06
N SER A 115 -7.04 -7.50 -11.75
CA SER A 115 -6.04 -8.49 -12.13
C SER A 115 -4.67 -7.89 -11.90
N GLY A 116 -3.85 -8.55 -11.11
CA GLY A 116 -2.48 -8.12 -10.84
C GLY A 116 -1.81 -9.03 -9.84
N GLU A 117 -0.51 -8.84 -9.63
CA GLU A 117 0.22 -9.65 -8.65
C GLU A 117 0.09 -9.11 -7.24
N VAL A 118 0.02 -7.78 -7.06
CA VAL A 118 -0.14 -7.13 -5.76
C VAL A 118 -1.03 -5.91 -5.92
N GLY A 119 -2.00 -5.76 -5.02
CA GLY A 119 -2.90 -4.63 -4.98
C GLY A 119 -3.41 -4.34 -3.56
N PHE A 120 -4.09 -3.22 -3.43
CA PHE A 120 -4.71 -2.75 -2.21
C PHE A 120 -6.21 -2.57 -2.44
N ILE A 121 -6.96 -2.87 -1.38
CA ILE A 121 -8.41 -2.72 -1.32
C ILE A 121 -8.69 -1.66 -0.27
N GLY A 122 -9.53 -0.68 -0.60
CA GLY A 122 -9.92 0.33 0.36
C GLY A 122 -10.72 1.47 -0.25
N ARG A 123 -10.91 2.52 0.56
CA ARG A 123 -11.60 3.73 0.15
C ARG A 123 -10.62 4.79 -0.33
N ARG A 124 -10.87 5.39 -1.49
CA ARG A 124 -10.10 6.55 -1.99
C ARG A 124 -10.19 7.73 -1.01
N SER A 125 -9.08 8.46 -0.90
CA SER A 125 -8.99 9.71 -0.15
C SER A 125 -8.18 10.73 -0.93
N GLN A 126 -8.58 12.00 -0.89
CA GLN A 126 -7.82 13.10 -1.51
C GLN A 126 -6.41 13.24 -0.91
N SER A 127 -6.22 12.81 0.33
CA SER A 127 -4.93 12.80 1.01
C SER A 127 -3.95 11.73 0.49
N MET A 128 -4.35 10.91 -0.49
CA MET A 128 -3.61 9.73 -0.93
C MET A 128 -3.06 9.95 -2.33
N THR A 129 -1.75 9.74 -2.51
CA THR A 129 -1.08 9.96 -3.80
C THR A 129 -1.53 8.96 -4.87
N LEU A 130 -1.78 7.71 -4.47
CA LEU A 130 -2.29 6.66 -5.35
C LEU A 130 -3.55 6.06 -4.72
N PRO A 131 -4.67 5.98 -5.45
CA PRO A 131 -5.86 5.30 -4.98
C PRO A 131 -5.59 3.79 -4.87
N PRO A 132 -6.34 3.07 -4.01
CA PRO A 132 -6.31 1.61 -4.03
C PRO A 132 -6.76 1.08 -5.39
N GLU A 133 -6.16 -0.02 -5.83
CA GLU A 133 -6.48 -0.70 -7.08
C GLU A 133 -7.93 -1.17 -7.09
N ILE A 134 -8.43 -1.66 -5.95
CA ILE A 134 -9.85 -1.92 -5.72
C ILE A 134 -10.41 -0.81 -4.84
N ASP A 135 -10.98 0.21 -5.51
CA ASP A 135 -11.59 1.37 -4.88
C ASP A 135 -13.06 1.13 -4.53
N LEU A 136 -13.34 1.11 -3.24
CA LEU A 136 -14.66 0.84 -2.66
C LEU A 136 -15.46 2.10 -2.34
N THR A 137 -15.01 3.26 -2.83
CA THR A 137 -15.72 4.53 -2.64
C THR A 137 -17.12 4.47 -3.27
N GLY A 138 -18.09 5.10 -2.59
CA GLY A 138 -19.50 5.13 -2.98
C GLY A 138 -20.28 3.86 -2.60
N LEU A 139 -19.71 2.94 -1.81
CA LEU A 139 -20.49 1.88 -1.18
C LEU A 139 -21.25 2.41 0.04
N PRO A 140 -22.42 1.82 0.39
CA PRO A 140 -23.05 2.11 1.66
C PRO A 140 -22.08 1.73 2.79
N HIS A 141 -22.07 2.55 3.85
CA HIS A 141 -21.19 2.36 5.01
C HIS A 141 -19.68 2.37 4.67
N GLU A 142 -19.27 3.03 3.57
CA GLU A 142 -17.86 3.17 3.20
C GLU A 142 -16.97 3.80 4.29
N GLY A 143 -17.56 4.51 5.27
CA GLY A 143 -16.84 5.06 6.42
C GLY A 143 -16.19 3.99 7.32
N ILE A 144 -16.67 2.75 7.24
CA ILE A 144 -16.10 1.58 7.93
C ILE A 144 -14.86 1.06 7.19
N ILE A 145 -14.77 1.33 5.89
CA ILE A 145 -13.67 0.88 5.03
C ILE A 145 -12.50 1.84 5.19
N SER A 146 -11.34 1.27 5.53
CA SER A 146 -10.10 2.01 5.69
C SER A 146 -9.55 2.42 4.32
N ARG A 147 -8.71 3.46 4.27
CA ARG A 147 -8.10 3.92 3.02
C ARG A 147 -7.20 2.84 2.37
N ARG A 148 -6.42 2.15 3.20
CA ARG A 148 -5.83 0.83 2.91
C ARG A 148 -6.43 -0.16 3.89
N HIS A 149 -7.43 -0.91 3.46
CA HIS A 149 -8.15 -1.84 4.32
C HIS A 149 -7.54 -3.24 4.23
N ALA A 150 -7.28 -3.70 3.01
CA ALA A 150 -6.63 -4.97 2.78
C ALA A 150 -5.49 -4.81 1.76
N ARG A 151 -4.51 -5.70 1.86
CA ARG A 151 -3.58 -5.99 0.77
C ARG A 151 -3.96 -7.33 0.17
N ILE A 152 -3.99 -7.40 -1.15
CA ILE A 152 -4.21 -8.63 -1.91
C ILE A 152 -3.00 -8.91 -2.79
N TYR A 153 -2.64 -10.18 -2.95
CA TYR A 153 -1.59 -10.58 -3.88
C TYR A 153 -1.78 -12.00 -4.38
N TRP A 154 -1.24 -12.29 -5.57
CA TRP A 154 -1.26 -13.62 -6.16
C TRP A 154 -0.11 -14.47 -5.61
N ASP A 155 -0.42 -15.64 -5.04
CA ASP A 155 0.57 -16.63 -4.62
C ASP A 155 0.72 -17.68 -5.73
N TRP A 156 1.84 -17.62 -6.46
CA TRP A 156 2.18 -18.56 -7.54
C TRP A 156 2.38 -20.00 -7.05
N GLN A 157 2.74 -20.23 -5.78
CA GLN A 157 2.94 -21.58 -5.24
C GLN A 157 1.60 -22.24 -4.91
N GLN A 158 0.67 -21.46 -4.37
CA GLN A 158 -0.66 -21.96 -4.00
C GLN A 158 -1.70 -21.78 -5.12
N ASN A 159 -1.33 -21.10 -6.21
CA ASN A 159 -2.19 -20.77 -7.33
C ASN A 159 -3.51 -20.14 -6.86
N THR A 160 -3.39 -19.20 -5.92
CA THR A 160 -4.55 -18.50 -5.35
C THR A 160 -4.22 -17.07 -4.92
N TYR A 161 -5.25 -16.24 -4.78
CA TYR A 161 -5.12 -14.92 -4.18
C TYR A 161 -5.03 -15.03 -2.65
N MET A 162 -4.14 -14.24 -2.08
CA MET A 162 -3.95 -14.08 -0.65
C MET A 162 -4.44 -12.71 -0.21
N ILE A 163 -5.07 -12.64 0.96
CA ILE A 163 -5.48 -11.39 1.60
C ILE A 163 -4.76 -11.20 2.94
N VAL A 164 -4.36 -9.96 3.20
CA VAL A 164 -3.78 -9.52 4.46
C VAL A 164 -4.59 -8.36 5.01
N ASP A 165 -5.04 -8.47 6.25
CA ASP A 165 -5.77 -7.42 6.95
C ASP A 165 -4.81 -6.31 7.41
N MET A 166 -5.10 -5.07 6.99
CA MET A 166 -4.41 -3.84 7.36
C MET A 166 -5.38 -2.79 7.91
N SER A 167 -6.60 -3.21 8.24
CA SER A 167 -7.72 -2.33 8.54
C SER A 167 -7.76 -1.91 10.01
N THR A 168 -8.54 -0.87 10.29
CA THR A 168 -8.86 -0.46 11.67
C THR A 168 -10.03 -1.26 12.24
N ASN A 169 -10.98 -1.68 11.39
CA ASN A 169 -12.24 -2.30 11.82
C ASN A 169 -12.25 -3.84 11.68
N GLY A 170 -11.18 -4.43 11.16
CA GLY A 170 -11.02 -5.86 10.94
C GLY A 170 -11.61 -6.34 9.62
N ILE A 171 -11.09 -7.48 9.14
CA ILE A 171 -11.65 -8.25 8.02
C ILE A 171 -12.15 -9.59 8.53
N TYR A 172 -13.30 -10.02 8.03
CA TYR A 172 -13.85 -11.34 8.29
C TYR A 172 -13.87 -12.14 6.99
N LEU A 173 -13.30 -13.35 7.02
CA LEU A 173 -13.35 -14.30 5.93
C LEU A 173 -14.18 -15.51 6.38
N ASN A 174 -15.26 -15.81 5.65
CA ASN A 174 -16.21 -16.87 6.00
C ASN A 174 -16.67 -16.78 7.47
N ASN A 175 -17.04 -15.57 7.89
CA ASN A 175 -17.47 -15.20 9.26
C ASN A 175 -16.39 -15.33 10.34
N LYS A 176 -15.13 -15.59 9.98
CA LYS A 176 -14.00 -15.64 10.91
C LYS A 176 -13.17 -14.37 10.83
N LEU A 177 -12.95 -13.71 11.98
CA LEU A 177 -12.06 -12.55 12.07
C LEU A 177 -10.63 -12.97 11.72
N LEU A 178 -10.01 -12.23 10.80
CA LEU A 178 -8.62 -12.39 10.43
C LEU A 178 -7.70 -11.76 11.49
N ASN A 179 -6.51 -12.32 11.65
CA ASN A 179 -5.45 -11.69 12.43
C ASN A 179 -4.76 -10.62 11.56
N PRO A 180 -4.70 -9.35 12.00
CA PRO A 180 -4.02 -8.29 11.25
C PRO A 180 -2.57 -8.65 10.92
N GLY A 181 -2.16 -8.38 9.67
CA GLY A 181 -0.82 -8.69 9.17
C GLY A 181 -0.57 -10.15 8.76
N MET A 182 -1.50 -11.08 9.06
CA MET A 182 -1.40 -12.47 8.62
C MET A 182 -2.06 -12.66 7.24
N GLN A 183 -1.50 -13.57 6.44
CA GLN A 183 -2.02 -13.92 5.12
C GLN A 183 -3.03 -15.07 5.19
N TYR A 184 -4.10 -14.95 4.40
CA TYR A 184 -5.15 -15.96 4.27
C TYR A 184 -5.46 -16.18 2.79
N SER A 185 -5.65 -17.43 2.38
CA SER A 185 -6.04 -17.76 1.01
C SER A 185 -7.51 -17.42 0.77
N LEU A 186 -7.78 -16.86 -0.40
CA LEU A 186 -9.11 -16.61 -0.92
C LEU A 186 -9.48 -17.70 -1.92
N HIS A 187 -10.72 -18.14 -1.91
CA HIS A 187 -11.26 -19.09 -2.87
C HIS A 187 -12.51 -18.54 -3.52
N ASN A 188 -12.94 -19.21 -4.59
CA ASN A 188 -14.23 -18.95 -5.19
C ASN A 188 -15.35 -19.13 -4.17
N GLU A 189 -16.30 -18.21 -4.19
CA GLU A 189 -17.49 -18.14 -3.33
C GLU A 189 -17.21 -17.83 -1.85
N ASP A 190 -15.98 -17.49 -1.49
CA ASP A 190 -15.66 -17.02 -0.14
C ASP A 190 -16.45 -15.75 0.20
N SER A 191 -16.96 -15.71 1.44
CA SER A 191 -17.63 -14.55 1.99
C SER A 191 -16.62 -13.64 2.67
N LEU A 192 -16.37 -12.47 2.08
CA LEU A 192 -15.44 -11.48 2.59
C LEU A 192 -16.20 -10.29 3.16
N GLN A 193 -15.96 -9.94 4.42
CA GLN A 193 -16.62 -8.81 5.09
C GLN A 193 -15.58 -7.83 5.63
N PHE A 194 -15.85 -6.54 5.47
CA PHE A 194 -15.03 -5.44 5.95
C PHE A 194 -15.73 -4.71 7.10
N GLY A 195 -15.06 -4.69 8.25
CA GLY A 195 -15.62 -4.18 9.49
C GLY A 195 -16.72 -5.06 10.10
N GLN A 196 -17.40 -4.51 11.09
CA GLN A 196 -18.36 -5.22 11.93
C GLN A 196 -19.79 -5.16 11.35
N ASP A 197 -20.73 -5.86 12.01
CA ASP A 197 -22.18 -5.77 11.77
C ASP A 197 -22.70 -6.20 10.38
N ASN A 198 -21.89 -6.92 9.59
CA ASN A 198 -22.25 -7.38 8.23
C ASN A 198 -22.62 -6.25 7.25
N LEU A 199 -22.22 -5.01 7.53
CA LEU A 199 -22.61 -3.84 6.74
C LEU A 199 -21.94 -3.79 5.36
N VAL A 200 -20.70 -4.27 5.26
CA VAL A 200 -19.93 -4.31 4.02
C VAL A 200 -19.48 -5.74 3.78
N ARG A 201 -20.17 -6.43 2.88
CA ARG A 201 -19.93 -7.86 2.59
C ARG A 201 -19.85 -8.09 1.10
N PHE A 202 -18.95 -8.98 0.71
CA PHE A 202 -18.66 -9.37 -0.65
C PHE A 202 -18.64 -10.89 -0.79
N THR A 203 -18.98 -11.36 -2.00
CA THR A 203 -18.67 -12.71 -2.45
C THR A 203 -17.48 -12.64 -3.40
N VAL A 204 -16.49 -13.50 -3.18
CA VAL A 204 -15.26 -13.57 -3.98
C VAL A 204 -15.44 -14.52 -5.15
N TYR A 205 -14.94 -14.12 -6.33
CA TYR A 205 -14.79 -14.98 -7.49
C TYR A 205 -13.40 -14.81 -8.10
N ILE A 206 -12.74 -15.90 -8.45
CA ILE A 206 -11.42 -15.97 -9.06
C ILE A 206 -11.58 -16.67 -10.41
N MET A 207 -11.23 -15.97 -11.49
CA MET A 207 -11.36 -16.42 -12.88
C MET A 207 -9.96 -16.56 -13.50
N PHE A 208 -9.64 -17.76 -13.98
CA PHE A 208 -8.36 -18.13 -14.57
C PHE A 208 -8.36 -17.95 -16.10
#